data_AF-A0A0N0AA99-F1
#
_entry.id   AF-A0A0N0AA99-F1
#
_cell.length_a   1.000
_cell.length_b   1.000
_cell.length_c   1.000
_cell.angle_alpha   90.00
_cell.angle_beta   90.00
_cell.angle_gamma   90.00
#
_symmetry.space_group_name_H-M   'P 1'
#
loop_
_entity.id
_entity.type
_entity.pdbx_description
1 polymer ?
#
loop_
_entity_poly.entity_id
_entity_poly.type
_entity_poly.pdbx_seq_one_letter_code
_entity_poly.pdbx_strand_id
1 'polypeptide(L)'
;MMMLDTPYVNQYVTNQDLDHYYGKDEFYGRRFIYKTSTGEVLVVTVPRVPGGRPYEKPQRDSSGEFIRVASEQYESYPTLRATLETLDLMQTRLYPNAVIPVALAHSASSLPLGTGRSVLTLLAQKGLKMPQDSIGLSQFKPPRYGHRGR
;
A
#
# COMPACT_ATOMS: atom_id res chain seq x y z
N MET A 1 -13.49 -2.45 -16.20
CA MET A 1 -13.43 -2.38 -14.72
C MET A 1 -14.16 -3.59 -14.16
N MET A 2 -13.65 -4.19 -13.09
CA MET A 2 -14.20 -5.41 -12.50
C MET A 2 -14.29 -5.26 -10.97
N MET A 3 -15.44 -5.68 -10.43
CA MET A 3 -15.65 -5.90 -9.00
C MET A 3 -15.85 -7.42 -8.83
N LEU A 4 -15.17 -8.02 -7.85
CA LEU A 4 -15.40 -9.43 -7.50
C LEU A 4 -16.51 -9.49 -6.44
N ASP A 5 -17.41 -10.45 -6.56
CA ASP A 5 -18.37 -10.74 -5.50
C ASP A 5 -17.71 -11.51 -4.34
N THR A 6 -18.36 -11.50 -3.19
CA THR A 6 -17.84 -12.09 -1.97
C THR A 6 -17.71 -13.62 -2.06
N PRO A 7 -18.69 -14.37 -2.62
CA PRO A 7 -18.55 -15.81 -2.83
C PRO A 7 -17.34 -16.19 -3.70
N TYR A 8 -17.07 -15.45 -4.78
CA TYR A 8 -15.92 -15.67 -5.65
C TYR A 8 -14.60 -15.42 -4.90
N VAL A 9 -14.51 -14.33 -4.12
CA VAL A 9 -13.33 -14.05 -3.29
C VAL A 9 -13.11 -15.18 -2.28
N ASN A 10 -14.17 -15.64 -1.63
CA ASN A 10 -14.09 -16.75 -0.67
C ASN A 10 -13.56 -18.02 -1.33
N GLN A 11 -14.09 -18.38 -2.50
CA GLN A 11 -13.69 -19.60 -3.19
C GLN A 11 -12.25 -19.55 -3.73
N TYR A 12 -11.89 -18.47 -4.41
CA TYR A 12 -10.68 -18.44 -5.24
C TYR A 12 -9.53 -17.63 -4.67
N VAL A 13 -9.77 -16.77 -3.68
CA VAL A 13 -8.73 -15.89 -3.10
C VAL A 13 -8.37 -16.29 -1.69
N THR A 14 -9.36 -16.53 -0.82
CA THR A 14 -9.11 -16.87 0.60
C THR A 14 -9.27 -18.34 0.93
N ASN A 15 -9.84 -19.13 0.00
CA ASN A 15 -10.15 -20.55 0.19
C ASN A 15 -10.98 -20.79 1.47
N GLN A 16 -12.12 -20.08 1.56
CA GLN A 16 -13.10 -20.12 2.64
C GLN A 16 -14.45 -20.61 2.11
N ASP A 17 -15.38 -20.91 3.02
CA ASP A 17 -16.76 -21.22 2.67
C ASP A 17 -17.39 -20.06 1.86
N LEU A 18 -18.23 -20.40 0.88
CA LEU A 18 -18.87 -19.41 0.00
C LEU A 18 -19.67 -18.36 0.79
N ASP A 19 -20.29 -18.76 1.90
CA ASP A 19 -21.10 -17.91 2.78
C ASP A 19 -20.27 -17.15 3.85
N HIS A 20 -18.94 -17.23 3.79
CA HIS A 20 -18.04 -16.54 4.71
C HIS A 20 -18.16 -15.01 4.59
N TYR A 21 -18.17 -14.32 5.73
CA TYR A 21 -18.26 -12.87 5.78
C TYR A 21 -16.88 -12.23 5.62
N TYR A 22 -16.44 -12.13 4.38
CA TYR A 22 -15.17 -11.52 4.01
C TYR A 22 -15.06 -10.05 4.47
N GLY A 23 -13.92 -9.68 5.06
CA GLY A 23 -13.53 -8.28 5.26
C GLY A 23 -14.43 -7.47 6.21
N LYS A 24 -15.20 -8.14 7.07
CA LYS A 24 -16.23 -7.56 7.95
C LYS A 24 -15.78 -6.32 8.74
N ASP A 25 -14.51 -6.29 9.17
CA ASP A 25 -13.93 -5.22 10.00
C ASP A 25 -12.51 -4.81 9.53
N GLU A 26 -12.11 -5.21 8.33
CA GLU A 26 -10.74 -4.99 7.83
C GLU A 26 -10.63 -3.81 6.87
N PHE A 27 -11.72 -3.50 6.15
CA PHE A 27 -11.68 -2.58 5.03
C PHE A 27 -12.56 -1.36 5.24
N TYR A 28 -12.02 -0.21 4.84
CA TYR A 28 -12.74 1.06 4.77
C TYR A 28 -13.65 1.16 3.52
N GLY A 29 -13.28 0.47 2.44
CA GLY A 29 -13.97 0.55 1.15
C GLY A 29 -13.91 -0.78 0.40
N ARG A 30 -14.62 -0.86 -0.73
CA ARG A 30 -14.60 -2.04 -1.59
C ARG A 30 -13.52 -1.92 -2.64
N ARG A 31 -12.91 -3.06 -2.99
CA ARG A 31 -11.86 -3.13 -4.01
C ARG A 31 -12.46 -3.24 -5.41
N PHE A 32 -11.83 -2.52 -6.32
CA PHE A 32 -12.13 -2.50 -7.74
C PHE A 32 -10.86 -2.70 -8.54
N ILE A 33 -10.94 -3.58 -9.53
CA ILE A 33 -9.85 -3.86 -10.45
C ILE A 33 -10.13 -3.05 -11.72
N TYR A 34 -9.27 -2.09 -12.00
CA TYR A 34 -9.39 -1.21 -13.16
C TYR A 34 -8.17 -1.36 -14.05
N LYS A 35 -8.39 -1.47 -15.36
CA LYS A 35 -7.33 -1.44 -16.35
C LYS A 35 -7.31 -0.04 -16.95
N THR A 36 -6.17 0.64 -16.83
CA THR A 36 -5.95 1.99 -17.37
C THR A 36 -5.93 1.97 -18.90
N SER A 37 -6.08 3.15 -19.51
CA SER A 37 -5.93 3.34 -20.96
C SER A 37 -4.52 2.97 -21.45
N THR A 38 -3.50 3.08 -20.58
CA THR A 38 -2.12 2.65 -20.84
C THR A 38 -1.87 1.15 -20.65
N GLY A 39 -2.90 0.39 -20.24
CA GLY A 39 -2.87 -1.06 -20.09
C GLY A 39 -2.40 -1.57 -18.73
N GLU A 40 -2.13 -0.69 -17.77
CA GLU A 40 -1.77 -1.04 -16.40
C GLU A 40 -3.00 -1.45 -15.59
N VAL A 41 -2.81 -2.24 -14.54
CA VAL A 41 -3.91 -2.70 -13.68
C VAL A 41 -3.77 -2.05 -12.30
N LEU A 42 -4.81 -1.32 -11.91
CA LEU A 42 -4.94 -0.68 -10.59
C LEU A 42 -5.95 -1.45 -9.75
N VAL A 43 -5.62 -1.67 -8.48
CA VAL A 43 -6.56 -2.14 -7.46
C VAL A 43 -6.90 -0.96 -6.56
N VAL A 44 -8.08 -0.38 -6.75
CA VAL A 44 -8.52 0.84 -6.08
C VAL A 44 -9.55 0.49 -5.02
N THR A 45 -9.44 1.10 -3.84
CA THR A 45 -10.42 0.93 -2.75
C THR A 45 -11.30 2.17 -2.68
N VAL A 46 -12.60 2.01 -2.90
CA VAL A 46 -13.56 3.12 -2.91
C VAL A 46 -14.61 2.92 -1.82
N PRO A 47 -14.89 3.93 -0.98
CA PRO A 47 -15.93 3.84 0.04
C PRO A 47 -17.33 3.86 -0.59
N ARG A 48 -18.27 3.24 0.11
CA ARG A 48 -19.68 3.16 -0.29
C ARG A 48 -20.43 4.45 0.09
N VAL A 49 -21.33 4.93 -0.77
CA VAL A 49 -22.17 6.12 -0.53
C VAL A 49 -23.63 5.86 -0.97
N PRO A 50 -24.67 6.18 -0.16
CA PRO A 50 -24.61 6.65 1.22
C PRO A 50 -24.03 5.56 2.13
N GLY A 51 -23.43 5.95 3.25
CA GLY A 51 -22.57 5.07 4.08
C GLY A 51 -23.12 3.66 4.33
N GLY A 52 -22.22 2.72 4.60
CA GLY A 52 -22.55 1.31 4.83
C GLY A 52 -21.29 0.47 4.89
N ARG A 53 -21.44 -0.84 5.07
CA ARG A 53 -20.29 -1.75 5.09
C ARG A 53 -19.78 -1.97 3.67
N PRO A 54 -18.45 -1.99 3.44
CA PRO A 54 -17.88 -2.21 2.11
C PRO A 54 -17.99 -3.66 1.63
N TYR A 55 -18.11 -4.59 2.57
CA TYR A 55 -18.44 -5.99 2.34
C TYR A 55 -19.59 -6.34 3.26
N GLU A 56 -20.51 -7.17 2.76
CA GLU A 56 -21.67 -7.65 3.49
C GLU A 56 -21.68 -9.18 3.40
N LYS A 57 -22.39 -9.83 4.32
CA LYS A 57 -22.51 -11.30 4.27
C LYS A 57 -23.23 -11.70 2.98
N PRO A 58 -22.74 -12.69 2.22
CA PRO A 58 -23.44 -13.21 1.06
C PRO A 58 -24.88 -13.59 1.40
N GLN A 59 -25.81 -13.22 0.52
CA GLN A 59 -27.22 -13.56 0.64
C GLN A 59 -27.65 -14.43 -0.53
N ARG A 60 -28.63 -15.31 -0.29
CA ARG A 60 -29.21 -16.18 -1.31
C ARG A 60 -30.69 -15.86 -1.47
N ASP A 61 -31.20 -16.02 -2.68
CA ASP A 61 -32.64 -15.94 -2.95
C ASP A 61 -33.36 -17.24 -2.58
N SER A 62 -34.66 -17.31 -2.87
CA SER A 62 -35.46 -18.54 -2.68
C SER A 62 -35.08 -19.68 -3.61
N SER A 63 -34.30 -19.43 -4.66
CA SER A 63 -33.76 -20.46 -5.56
C SER A 63 -32.43 -21.05 -5.08
N GLY A 64 -31.79 -20.41 -4.08
CA GLY A 64 -30.52 -20.82 -3.49
C GLY A 64 -29.30 -20.20 -4.17
N GLU A 65 -29.50 -19.35 -5.17
CA GLU A 65 -28.42 -18.62 -5.86
C GLU A 65 -28.01 -17.38 -5.07
N PHE A 66 -26.73 -17.01 -5.18
CA PHE A 66 -26.19 -15.82 -4.53
C PHE A 66 -26.70 -14.56 -5.22
N ILE A 67 -27.24 -13.63 -4.43
CA ILE A 67 -27.69 -12.33 -4.90
C ILE A 67 -26.64 -11.26 -4.61
N ARG A 68 -26.51 -10.30 -5.53
CA ARG A 68 -25.65 -9.13 -5.35
C ARG A 68 -26.27 -8.18 -4.33
N VAL A 69 -25.67 -8.17 -3.14
CA VAL A 69 -26.03 -7.27 -2.05
C VAL A 69 -25.64 -5.82 -2.37
N ALA A 70 -26.08 -4.87 -1.54
CA ALA A 70 -25.93 -3.44 -1.83
C ALA A 70 -24.46 -3.01 -1.92
N SER A 71 -23.57 -3.63 -1.16
CA SER A 71 -22.11 -3.44 -1.27
C SER A 71 -21.53 -3.93 -2.60
N GLU A 72 -22.25 -4.75 -3.34
CA GLU A 72 -21.82 -5.32 -4.62
C GLU A 72 -22.48 -4.65 -5.82
N GLN A 73 -23.21 -3.56 -5.62
CA GLN A 73 -23.89 -2.78 -6.66
C GLN A 73 -23.06 -1.55 -7.03
N TYR A 74 -22.94 -1.24 -8.33
CA TYR A 74 -22.13 -0.11 -8.80
C TYR A 74 -22.75 1.25 -8.43
N GLU A 75 -24.07 1.27 -8.30
CA GLU A 75 -24.89 2.41 -7.89
C GLU A 75 -24.51 2.91 -6.49
N SER A 76 -23.99 2.02 -5.64
CA SER A 76 -23.49 2.36 -4.30
C SER A 76 -22.14 3.09 -4.31
N TYR A 77 -21.55 3.33 -5.49
CA TYR A 77 -20.25 3.99 -5.67
C TYR A 77 -20.31 5.11 -6.71
N PRO A 78 -21.06 6.20 -6.44
CA PRO A 78 -21.23 7.28 -7.41
C PRO A 78 -19.92 8.01 -7.78
N THR A 79 -18.94 8.04 -6.86
CA THR A 79 -17.64 8.70 -7.07
C THR A 79 -16.65 7.85 -7.87
N LEU A 80 -16.93 6.56 -8.06
CA LEU A 80 -16.01 5.59 -8.66
C LEU A 80 -15.52 6.03 -10.04
N ARG A 81 -16.42 6.50 -10.91
CA ARG A 81 -16.05 6.96 -12.26
C ARG A 81 -15.03 8.09 -12.19
N ALA A 82 -15.34 9.15 -11.44
CA ALA A 82 -14.46 10.30 -11.31
C ALA A 82 -13.10 9.90 -10.71
N THR A 83 -13.08 8.99 -9.73
CA THR A 83 -11.84 8.46 -9.15
C THR A 83 -11.00 7.72 -10.20
N LEU A 84 -11.61 6.81 -10.97
CA LEU A 84 -10.90 6.03 -11.98
C LEU A 84 -10.39 6.91 -13.13
N GLU A 85 -11.18 7.87 -13.60
CA GLU A 85 -10.76 8.84 -14.63
C GLU A 85 -9.60 9.70 -14.13
N THR A 86 -9.66 10.17 -12.89
CA THR A 86 -8.56 10.92 -12.29
C THR A 86 -7.30 10.08 -12.20
N LEU A 87 -7.41 8.82 -11.77
CA LEU A 87 -6.26 7.91 -11.70
C LEU A 87 -5.69 7.57 -13.08
N ASP A 88 -6.55 7.44 -14.10
CA ASP A 88 -6.13 7.20 -15.48
C ASP A 88 -5.38 8.41 -16.06
N LEU A 89 -5.81 9.63 -15.72
CA LEU A 89 -5.12 10.86 -16.10
C LEU A 89 -3.81 11.07 -15.35
N MET A 90 -3.77 10.72 -14.06
CA MET A 90 -2.58 10.92 -13.21
C MET A 90 -1.40 10.01 -13.57
N GLN A 91 -1.59 9.02 -14.47
CA GLN A 91 -0.58 8.07 -14.97
C GLN A 91 0.68 7.98 -14.08
N THR A 92 0.60 7.18 -13.01
CA THR A 92 1.66 7.11 -11.98
C THR A 92 2.96 6.45 -12.45
N ARG A 93 3.08 6.12 -13.75
CA ARG A 93 4.37 5.91 -14.40
C ARG A 93 5.13 7.23 -14.48
N LEU A 94 5.72 7.64 -13.36
CA LEU A 94 6.65 8.75 -13.36
C LEU A 94 7.76 8.48 -14.39
N TYR A 95 8.31 7.26 -14.47
CA TYR A 95 9.22 6.81 -15.54
C TYR A 95 9.26 5.27 -15.69
N PRO A 96 9.34 4.71 -16.91
CA PRO A 96 9.81 3.34 -17.08
C PRO A 96 11.26 3.23 -16.59
N ASN A 97 11.59 2.21 -15.80
CA ASN A 97 12.92 2.01 -15.17
C ASN A 97 13.31 3.06 -14.10
N ALA A 98 12.35 3.54 -13.32
CA ALA A 98 12.51 4.57 -12.28
C ALA A 98 13.37 4.17 -11.04
N VAL A 99 14.29 3.21 -11.13
CA VAL A 99 15.17 2.83 -10.01
C VAL A 99 16.00 4.03 -9.53
N ILE A 100 16.50 4.84 -10.46
CA ILE A 100 17.35 5.99 -10.18
C ILE A 100 16.59 7.09 -9.42
N PRO A 101 15.46 7.63 -9.91
CA PRO A 101 14.72 8.65 -9.16
C PRO A 101 14.15 8.16 -7.84
N VAL A 102 13.75 6.88 -7.71
CA VAL A 102 13.33 6.30 -6.43
C VAL A 102 14.50 6.19 -5.46
N ALA A 103 15.67 5.73 -5.90
CA ALA A 103 16.87 5.66 -5.08
C ALA A 103 17.34 7.05 -4.64
N LEU A 104 17.24 8.06 -5.51
CA LEU A 104 17.56 9.45 -5.18
C LEU A 104 16.58 10.04 -4.16
N ALA A 105 15.27 9.81 -4.33
CA ALA A 105 14.27 10.24 -3.37
C ALA A 105 14.45 9.56 -2.00
N HIS A 106 14.69 8.25 -1.98
CA HIS A 106 14.99 7.50 -0.76
C HIS A 106 16.28 8.00 -0.10
N SER A 107 17.34 8.22 -0.87
CA SER A 107 18.60 8.81 -0.41
C SER A 107 18.36 10.19 0.22
N ALA A 108 17.63 11.07 -0.46
CA ALA A 108 17.26 12.40 0.04
C ALA A 108 16.44 12.36 1.33
N SER A 109 15.50 11.43 1.44
CA SER A 109 14.73 11.21 2.68
C SER A 109 15.54 10.56 3.80
N SER A 110 16.63 9.85 3.48
CA SER A 110 17.54 9.22 4.45
C SER A 110 18.70 10.13 4.87
N LEU A 111 19.04 11.17 4.10
CA LEU A 111 20.05 12.18 4.45
C LEU A 111 19.82 12.95 5.78
N PRO A 112 18.60 13.06 6.35
CA PRO A 112 18.42 13.53 7.74
C PRO A 112 19.14 12.66 8.78
N LEU A 113 19.63 11.46 8.41
CA LEU A 113 20.48 10.65 9.28
C LEU A 113 21.78 11.34 9.68
N GLY A 114 22.31 12.29 8.91
CA GLY A 114 23.52 13.02 9.30
C GLY A 114 23.29 13.98 10.47
N THR A 115 22.32 14.88 10.31
CA THR A 115 21.99 15.92 11.30
C THR A 115 21.18 15.36 12.47
N GLY A 116 20.17 14.52 12.21
CA GLY A 116 19.34 13.89 13.24
C GLY A 116 20.12 12.95 14.15
N ARG A 117 21.06 12.18 13.60
CA ARG A 117 21.99 11.37 14.40
C ARG A 117 22.87 12.23 15.28
N SER A 118 23.40 13.34 14.76
CA SER A 118 24.28 14.23 15.53
C SER A 118 23.54 14.81 16.73
N VAL A 119 22.29 15.24 16.54
CA VAL A 119 21.42 15.74 17.62
C VAL A 119 21.08 14.64 18.63
N LEU A 120 20.65 13.45 18.18
CA LEU A 120 20.35 12.34 19.08
C LEU A 120 21.58 11.86 19.86
N THR A 121 22.75 11.81 19.20
CA THR A 121 24.02 11.44 19.84
C THR A 121 24.40 12.46 20.90
N LEU A 122 24.25 13.75 20.60
CA LEU A 122 24.55 14.83 21.55
C LEU A 122 23.57 14.83 22.73
N LEU A 123 22.28 14.59 22.49
CA LEU A 123 21.27 14.46 23.54
C LEU A 123 21.52 13.24 24.44
N ALA A 124 21.87 12.09 23.85
CA ALA A 124 22.19 10.88 24.60
C ALA A 124 23.46 11.07 25.45
N GLN A 125 24.52 11.66 24.89
CA GLN A 125 25.75 11.97 25.64
C GLN A 125 25.47 12.91 26.82
N LYS A 126 24.63 13.94 26.60
CA LYS A 126 24.24 14.88 27.66
C LYS A 126 23.39 14.20 28.75
N GLY A 127 22.43 13.37 28.38
CA GLY A 127 21.56 12.64 29.32
C GLY A 127 22.31 11.60 30.15
N LEU A 128 23.29 10.91 29.55
CA LEU A 128 24.08 9.86 30.19
C LEU A 128 25.37 10.38 30.84
N LYS A 129 25.62 11.70 30.84
CA LYS A 129 26.85 12.35 31.32
C LYS A 129 28.12 11.75 30.69
N MET A 130 28.04 11.34 29.44
CA MET A 130 29.19 10.83 28.70
C MET A 130 30.01 12.00 28.14
N PRO A 131 31.35 11.87 28.01
CA PRO A 131 32.17 12.86 27.33
C PRO A 131 31.68 13.06 25.89
N GLN A 132 31.68 14.30 25.41
CA GLN A 132 31.52 14.58 23.98
C GLN A 132 32.61 13.78 23.22
N ASP A 133 32.20 13.06 22.17
CA ASP A 133 33.02 12.16 21.34
C ASP A 133 33.23 10.72 21.83
N SER A 134 32.62 10.29 22.94
CA SER A 134 32.68 8.89 23.39
C SER A 134 31.94 7.88 22.49
N ILE A 135 31.01 8.35 21.65
CA ILE A 135 30.22 7.51 20.72
C ILE A 135 30.80 7.65 19.30
N GLY A 136 32.02 7.13 19.12
CA GLY A 136 32.70 7.06 17.84
C GLY A 136 32.28 5.83 17.02
N LEU A 137 31.09 5.83 16.43
CA LEU A 137 30.73 4.85 15.38
C LEU A 137 31.49 5.10 14.04
N SER A 138 32.37 6.10 14.01
CA SER A 138 33.30 6.42 12.90
C SER A 138 34.47 5.46 12.78
N GLN A 139 34.63 4.48 13.68
CA GLN A 139 35.67 3.46 13.58
C GLN A 139 35.39 2.34 12.56
N PHE A 140 34.25 2.34 11.86
CA PHE A 140 34.05 1.38 10.77
C PHE A 140 34.82 1.83 9.52
N LYS A 141 36.12 1.51 9.51
CA LYS A 141 36.96 1.57 8.31
C LYS A 141 36.67 0.30 7.51
N PRO A 142 35.96 0.36 6.37
CA PRO A 142 35.72 -0.84 5.58
C PRO A 142 37.08 -1.46 5.18
N PRO A 143 37.21 -2.79 5.18
CA PRO A 143 38.46 -3.43 4.83
C PRO A 143 38.87 -2.97 3.43
N ARG A 144 40.06 -2.37 3.32
CA ARG A 144 40.68 -2.12 2.02
C ARG A 144 41.01 -3.48 1.43
N TYR A 145 40.21 -3.95 0.49
CA TYR A 145 40.60 -5.07 -0.37
C TYR A 145 41.90 -4.67 -1.06
N GLY A 146 43.00 -5.27 -0.61
CA GLY A 146 44.33 -4.99 -1.12
C GLY A 146 44.41 -5.39 -2.59
N HIS A 147 45.02 -4.51 -3.39
CA HIS A 147 45.65 -4.89 -4.64
C HIS A 147 46.53 -6.12 -4.44
N ARG A 148 46.14 -7.26 -5.02
CA ARG A 148 47.12 -8.26 -5.43
C ARG A 148 47.70 -7.77 -6.75
N GLY A 149 48.91 -7.24 -6.67
CA GLY A 149 49.78 -7.11 -7.83
C GLY A 149 50.64 -8.38 -7.97
N ARG A 150 50.88 -8.71 -9.24
CA ARG A 150 51.70 -9.79 -9.82
C ARG A 150 50.96 -11.09 -10.07
#